data_AF-A0A936H3G2-F1
#
_entry.id   AF-A0A936H3G2-F1
#
_cell.length_a   1.000
_cell.length_b   1.000
_cell.length_c   1.000
_cell.angle_alpha   90.00
_cell.angle_beta   90.00
_cell.angle_gamma   90.00
#
_symmetry.space_group_name_H-M   'P 1'
#
loop_
_entity.id
_entity.type
_entity.pdbx_description
1 polymer ?
#
loop_
_entity_poly.entity_id
_entity_poly.type
_entity_poly.pdbx_seq_one_letter_code
_entity_poly.pdbx_strand_id
1 'polypeptide(L)'
;MCHLRGPIGCRYGFPARARTYPLLRKHAWRRGFAADYRDLPIGLKLDSLLDGAANETEADYLGGFLAYSAGYGLFDKGADLMQKLYTAYGIPPELPGYPSLSDRQALGQRSAEKLKRLVELFDMANLLTAIGKYPEAYECYRYLLMQYQSREIYNNLGVTALLDALRYFSGSELKFRIPVQLDLESTGSRNLGLINPRDQMLNQAILHFDAAISMDPNYAPAYLNKACAYMLLGDAGRARFYAGTEAIEAAKKGGYPKTETDAAILLGILDAQAGETEKAKTAFQKAANAGSALAAINLNILLNQPPGAEIADAAGLPRVERIDGKSLAEIEETLAVDPKRSVELSAHVAFHQNPKQGEKSRLFVCQNTRTDAVILFHLTEPGYTGKTARLIGLGSDRSAIVKAYGEPSRTVETPLGQIMAYQKILFILDPKGQLTRWANFQ
;
A
#
# COMPACT_ATOMS: atom_id res chain seq x y z
N MET A 1 -34.81 -53.15 19.11
CA MET A 1 -34.88 -52.11 20.22
C MET A 1 -33.51 -51.46 20.42
N CYS A 2 -33.32 -50.45 19.54
CA CYS A 2 -32.79 -49.11 19.94
C CYS A 2 -32.42 -48.34 18.67
N HIS A 3 -33.34 -47.54 18.12
CA HIS A 3 -33.53 -46.18 17.58
C HIS A 3 -32.41 -45.23 18.02
N LEU A 4 -31.51 -44.77 17.06
CA LEU A 4 -30.93 -43.43 17.25
C LEU A 4 -30.88 -42.70 15.90
N ARG A 5 -31.82 -41.74 15.52
CA ARG A 5 -32.10 -40.31 15.27
C ARG A 5 -30.83 -39.45 15.40
N GLY A 6 -30.25 -38.79 14.23
CA GLY A 6 -30.02 -37.41 13.75
C GLY A 6 -28.52 -37.12 13.62
N PRO A 7 -28.20 -36.05 12.58
CA PRO A 7 -27.14 -35.61 11.68
C PRO A 7 -26.08 -34.76 12.42
N ILE A 8 -24.91 -35.26 12.67
CA ILE A 8 -23.58 -34.71 13.05
C ILE A 8 -23.26 -33.49 12.19
N GLY A 9 -23.86 -32.24 12.44
CA GLY A 9 -23.41 -30.85 12.58
C GLY A 9 -21.99 -30.75 13.14
N CYS A 10 -20.98 -30.84 12.35
CA CYS A 10 -19.57 -30.47 12.64
C CYS A 10 -19.45 -28.95 12.85
N ARG A 11 -19.72 -28.44 14.05
CA ARG A 11 -19.23 -27.26 14.80
C ARG A 11 -17.81 -27.50 15.32
N TYR A 12 -16.80 -27.40 14.46
CA TYR A 12 -15.45 -27.16 15.00
C TYR A 12 -15.15 -25.66 15.07
N GLY A 13 -15.43 -24.96 16.20
CA GLY A 13 -14.87 -23.91 17.08
C GLY A 13 -13.34 -23.82 17.01
N PHE A 14 -12.78 -23.17 15.93
CA PHE A 14 -11.45 -22.51 15.95
C PHE A 14 -11.55 -21.13 16.60
N PRO A 15 -10.90 -20.78 17.76
CA PRO A 15 -10.93 -19.37 18.22
C PRO A 15 -9.99 -18.49 17.39
N ALA A 16 -10.42 -18.07 16.09
CA ALA A 16 -9.68 -16.94 15.48
C ALA A 16 -10.58 -15.70 15.42
N ARG A 17 -10.85 -15.04 16.49
CA ARG A 17 -11.29 -13.63 16.43
C ARG A 17 -10.91 -12.98 15.10
N ALA A 18 -11.36 -13.51 13.88
CA ALA A 18 -11.45 -12.73 12.63
C ALA A 18 -12.67 -11.81 12.66
N ARG A 19 -12.67 -10.82 13.57
CA ARG A 19 -13.57 -9.65 13.36
C ARG A 19 -14.04 -9.57 11.90
N THR A 20 -14.84 -10.53 11.36
CA THR A 20 -15.70 -10.45 10.16
C THR A 20 -16.06 -9.00 9.84
N TYR A 21 -15.25 -8.27 9.04
CA TYR A 21 -15.57 -7.00 8.32
C TYR A 21 -17.03 -7.00 7.86
N PRO A 22 -18.03 -6.64 8.68
CA PRO A 22 -19.45 -6.45 8.37
C PRO A 22 -19.65 -5.59 7.11
N LEU A 23 -18.55 -5.31 6.22
CA LEU A 23 -18.89 -4.34 5.15
C LEU A 23 -18.96 -5.05 3.80
N LEU A 24 -18.76 -6.46 3.77
CA LEU A 24 -18.96 -7.09 2.45
C LEU A 24 -20.37 -7.69 2.37
N ARG A 25 -21.22 -7.41 3.46
CA ARG A 25 -22.49 -8.16 3.57
C ARG A 25 -23.66 -7.24 3.20
N LYS A 26 -23.46 -6.06 2.41
CA LYS A 26 -24.80 -5.43 2.24
C LYS A 26 -25.10 -5.24 0.76
N HIS A 27 -25.93 -6.15 0.03
CA HIS A 27 -26.93 -6.13 -1.05
C HIS A 27 -26.36 -5.46 -2.31
N ALA A 28 -24.88 -5.18 -2.35
CA ALA A 28 -24.34 -4.51 -3.56
C ALA A 28 -23.31 -5.43 -4.23
N TRP A 29 -22.97 -6.66 -3.56
CA TRP A 29 -21.91 -7.45 -4.23
C TRP A 29 -22.51 -8.25 -5.40
N ARG A 30 -23.82 -8.54 -5.27
CA ARG A 30 -24.40 -9.41 -6.32
C ARG A 30 -24.50 -8.66 -7.65
N ARG A 31 -24.89 -7.43 -7.60
CA ARG A 31 -24.99 -6.63 -8.85
C ARG A 31 -23.62 -6.40 -9.47
N GLY A 32 -22.62 -6.04 -8.66
CA GLY A 32 -21.22 -5.91 -9.16
C GLY A 32 -20.67 -7.24 -9.67
N PHE A 33 -21.00 -8.26 -8.93
CA PHE A 33 -20.57 -9.60 -9.34
C PHE A 33 -21.19 -10.00 -10.69
N ALA A 34 -22.48 -9.86 -10.79
CA ALA A 34 -23.17 -10.25 -12.04
C ALA A 34 -22.61 -9.47 -13.24
N ALA A 35 -22.35 -8.26 -13.06
CA ALA A 35 -21.77 -7.46 -14.16
C ALA A 35 -20.35 -7.92 -14.52
N ASP A 36 -19.55 -8.26 -13.53
CA ASP A 36 -18.13 -8.58 -13.78
C ASP A 36 -17.99 -10.02 -14.31
N TYR A 37 -19.07 -10.80 -14.09
CA TYR A 37 -18.87 -12.22 -14.44
C TYR A 37 -20.00 -12.68 -15.37
N ARG A 38 -20.51 -11.78 -16.15
CA ARG A 38 -21.71 -12.08 -16.98
C ARG A 38 -21.36 -13.08 -18.09
N ASP A 39 -20.04 -13.18 -18.30
CA ASP A 39 -19.65 -14.11 -19.38
C ASP A 39 -19.52 -15.54 -18.84
N LEU A 40 -19.54 -15.70 -17.54
CA LEU A 40 -19.52 -17.07 -16.98
C LEU A 40 -20.95 -17.55 -16.70
N PRO A 41 -21.13 -18.87 -16.98
CA PRO A 41 -22.47 -19.41 -16.73
C PRO A 41 -22.95 -19.11 -15.30
N ILE A 42 -22.03 -19.09 -14.43
CA ILE A 42 -22.42 -18.85 -13.02
C ILE A 42 -22.81 -17.37 -12.84
N GLY A 43 -22.29 -16.48 -13.50
CA GLY A 43 -22.65 -15.04 -13.46
C GLY A 43 -24.05 -14.78 -14.00
N LEU A 44 -24.59 -15.65 -14.90
CA LEU A 44 -25.91 -15.46 -15.53
C LEU A 44 -27.01 -16.08 -14.67
N LYS A 45 -26.54 -16.91 -13.71
CA LYS A 45 -27.59 -17.67 -12.99
C LYS A 45 -27.65 -17.21 -11.52
N LEU A 46 -26.92 -16.08 -11.20
CA LEU A 46 -26.73 -15.73 -9.77
C LEU A 46 -28.08 -15.43 -9.11
N ASP A 47 -29.01 -14.83 -9.84
CA ASP A 47 -30.31 -14.44 -9.25
C ASP A 47 -31.25 -15.65 -9.15
N SER A 48 -30.88 -16.64 -9.87
CA SER A 48 -31.76 -17.83 -9.92
C SER A 48 -31.19 -18.97 -9.06
N LEU A 49 -30.03 -18.65 -8.32
CA LEU A 49 -29.38 -19.73 -7.55
C LEU A 49 -30.03 -19.83 -6.16
N LEU A 50 -30.12 -21.14 -5.72
CA LEU A 50 -30.53 -21.33 -4.32
C LEU A 50 -29.55 -20.64 -3.35
N ASP A 51 -30.05 -20.28 -2.16
CA ASP A 51 -29.29 -19.49 -1.18
C ASP A 51 -27.94 -20.14 -0.87
N GLY A 52 -27.88 -21.49 -0.93
CA GLY A 52 -26.61 -22.22 -0.68
C GLY A 52 -25.59 -21.99 -1.80
N ALA A 53 -25.99 -21.98 -3.03
CA ALA A 53 -25.11 -21.74 -4.19
C ALA A 53 -24.68 -20.28 -4.28
N ALA A 54 -25.48 -19.47 -3.88
CA ALA A 54 -25.11 -18.03 -3.84
C ALA A 54 -24.08 -17.77 -2.73
N ASN A 55 -24.25 -18.44 -1.66
CA ASN A 55 -23.28 -18.25 -0.55
C ASN A 55 -21.90 -18.79 -0.93
N GLU A 56 -21.91 -19.93 -1.60
CA GLU A 56 -20.61 -20.48 -2.03
C GLU A 56 -19.93 -19.59 -3.08
N THR A 57 -20.70 -18.99 -3.88
CA THR A 57 -20.15 -18.09 -4.91
C THR A 57 -19.59 -16.81 -4.26
N GLU A 58 -20.28 -16.41 -3.34
CA GLU A 58 -19.75 -15.24 -2.61
C GLU A 58 -18.45 -15.59 -1.89
N ALA A 59 -18.42 -16.70 -1.27
CA ALA A 59 -17.19 -17.10 -0.57
C ALA A 59 -16.00 -17.24 -1.53
N ASP A 60 -16.21 -17.80 -2.67
CA ASP A 60 -15.12 -17.96 -3.66
C ASP A 60 -14.68 -16.61 -4.24
N TYR A 61 -15.62 -15.73 -4.32
CA TYR A 61 -15.32 -14.39 -4.85
C TYR A 61 -14.53 -13.57 -3.83
N LEU A 62 -14.89 -13.75 -2.58
CA LEU A 62 -14.30 -12.83 -1.58
C LEU A 62 -13.15 -13.53 -0.84
N GLY A 63 -13.18 -14.80 -0.88
CA GLY A 63 -12.23 -15.62 -0.08
C GLY A 63 -10.78 -15.26 -0.40
N GLY A 64 -10.46 -15.10 -1.67
CA GLY A 64 -9.08 -14.72 -2.05
C GLY A 64 -8.69 -13.34 -1.52
N PHE A 65 -9.60 -12.43 -1.58
CA PHE A 65 -9.34 -11.05 -1.07
C PHE A 65 -9.09 -11.06 0.44
N LEU A 66 -9.90 -11.94 1.07
CA LEU A 66 -9.74 -11.97 2.54
C LEU A 66 -8.41 -12.65 2.90
N ALA A 67 -8.09 -13.66 2.19
CA ALA A 67 -6.79 -14.31 2.43
C ALA A 67 -5.63 -13.34 2.19
N TYR A 68 -5.75 -12.69 1.12
CA TYR A 68 -4.70 -11.69 0.85
C TYR A 68 -4.63 -10.63 1.95
N SER A 69 -5.83 -10.22 2.37
CA SER A 69 -5.84 -9.16 3.41
C SER A 69 -5.28 -9.70 4.73
N ALA A 70 -5.34 -10.98 4.81
CA ALA A 70 -4.84 -11.55 6.07
C ALA A 70 -3.34 -11.88 5.95
N GLY A 71 -2.75 -11.62 4.71
CA GLY A 71 -1.28 -11.72 4.64
C GLY A 71 -0.86 -13.06 4.03
N TYR A 72 -1.82 -13.85 3.54
CA TYR A 72 -1.48 -15.18 3.00
C TYR A 72 -1.12 -15.11 1.52
N GLY A 73 -0.93 -13.81 0.99
CA GLY A 73 -0.49 -13.68 -0.42
C GLY A 73 -1.66 -13.93 -1.39
N LEU A 74 -1.21 -13.88 -2.76
CA LEU A 74 -2.24 -14.05 -3.80
C LEU A 74 -2.69 -15.52 -3.85
N PHE A 75 -3.97 -15.73 -3.32
CA PHE A 75 -4.53 -17.11 -3.37
C PHE A 75 -4.77 -17.53 -4.83
N ASP A 76 -3.67 -17.94 -5.57
CA ASP A 76 -3.81 -18.17 -7.04
C ASP A 76 -3.87 -19.66 -7.34
N LYS A 77 -3.86 -20.46 -6.22
CA LYS A 77 -3.97 -21.91 -6.46
C LYS A 77 -5.32 -22.43 -5.97
N GLY A 78 -6.22 -21.51 -5.89
CA GLY A 78 -7.56 -21.88 -5.36
C GLY A 78 -8.21 -23.01 -6.18
N ALA A 79 -8.09 -22.90 -7.43
CA ALA A 79 -8.73 -23.92 -8.29
C ALA A 79 -8.11 -25.31 -8.07
N ASP A 80 -6.77 -25.29 -7.97
CA ASP A 80 -6.09 -26.58 -7.74
C ASP A 80 -6.47 -27.17 -6.37
N LEU A 81 -6.46 -26.26 -5.40
CA LEU A 81 -6.86 -26.71 -4.06
C LEU A 81 -8.28 -27.30 -4.06
N MET A 82 -9.12 -26.68 -4.76
CA MET A 82 -10.51 -27.18 -4.81
C MET A 82 -10.58 -28.57 -5.47
N GLN A 83 -9.87 -28.67 -6.52
CA GLN A 83 -9.86 -29.99 -7.20
C GLN A 83 -9.33 -31.08 -6.26
N LYS A 84 -8.30 -30.81 -5.60
CA LYS A 84 -7.72 -31.82 -4.70
C LYS A 84 -8.70 -32.15 -3.56
N LEU A 85 -9.42 -31.16 -3.09
CA LEU A 85 -10.39 -31.44 -2.01
C LEU A 85 -11.55 -32.31 -2.52
N TYR A 86 -12.03 -32.01 -3.74
CA TYR A 86 -13.13 -32.84 -4.28
C TYR A 86 -12.67 -34.29 -4.46
N THR A 87 -11.41 -34.40 -4.86
CA THR A 87 -10.90 -35.77 -5.07
C THR A 87 -10.72 -36.48 -3.72
N ALA A 88 -10.18 -35.81 -2.78
CA ALA A 88 -9.83 -36.46 -1.49
C ALA A 88 -11.11 -36.88 -0.75
N TYR A 89 -12.15 -36.11 -0.98
CA TYR A 89 -13.33 -36.44 -0.16
C TYR A 89 -14.39 -37.11 -1.04
N GLY A 90 -14.04 -37.46 -2.25
CA GLY A 90 -14.97 -38.16 -3.16
C GLY A 90 -16.22 -37.34 -3.47
N ILE A 91 -16.03 -35.99 -3.52
CA ILE A 91 -17.20 -35.13 -3.82
C ILE A 91 -17.43 -35.08 -5.34
N PRO A 92 -18.69 -35.37 -5.79
CA PRO A 92 -18.93 -35.32 -7.23
C PRO A 92 -18.86 -33.88 -7.78
N PRO A 93 -18.52 -33.70 -9.05
CA PRO A 93 -18.34 -32.37 -9.65
C PRO A 93 -19.66 -31.57 -9.70
N GLU A 94 -20.74 -32.28 -9.59
CA GLU A 94 -22.05 -31.57 -9.54
C GLU A 94 -22.81 -31.97 -8.26
N LEU A 95 -23.29 -30.93 -7.60
CA LEU A 95 -24.10 -31.17 -6.38
C LEU A 95 -25.38 -30.33 -6.44
N PRO A 96 -26.44 -30.98 -6.12
CA PRO A 96 -27.68 -30.18 -6.11
C PRO A 96 -27.60 -29.02 -5.11
N GLY A 97 -27.88 -27.79 -5.60
CA GLY A 97 -27.94 -26.62 -4.69
C GLY A 97 -26.56 -25.97 -4.53
N TYR A 98 -25.53 -26.55 -5.32
CA TYR A 98 -24.17 -25.98 -5.27
C TYR A 98 -23.69 -25.70 -6.70
N PRO A 99 -22.77 -24.63 -6.76
CA PRO A 99 -22.16 -24.47 -8.08
C PRO A 99 -21.26 -25.68 -8.43
N SER A 100 -21.25 -25.91 -9.80
CA SER A 100 -20.37 -27.02 -10.21
C SER A 100 -18.91 -26.74 -9.86
N LEU A 101 -18.16 -27.79 -9.72
CA LEU A 101 -16.71 -27.64 -9.49
C LEU A 101 -16.06 -26.75 -10.54
N SER A 102 -16.41 -27.01 -11.77
CA SER A 102 -15.80 -26.17 -12.83
C SER A 102 -16.18 -24.69 -12.66
N ASP A 103 -17.42 -24.41 -12.30
CA ASP A 103 -17.82 -23.00 -12.06
C ASP A 103 -17.03 -22.40 -10.89
N ARG A 104 -16.89 -23.14 -9.92
CA ARG A 104 -16.17 -22.61 -8.73
C ARG A 104 -14.69 -22.37 -9.07
N GLN A 105 -14.08 -23.28 -9.83
CA GLN A 105 -12.67 -23.06 -10.25
C GLN A 105 -12.53 -21.82 -11.13
N ALA A 106 -13.41 -21.72 -12.06
CA ALA A 106 -13.36 -20.54 -12.94
C ALA A 106 -13.53 -19.23 -12.14
N LEU A 107 -14.41 -19.31 -11.16
CA LEU A 107 -14.63 -18.10 -10.35
C LEU A 107 -13.37 -17.80 -9.52
N GLY A 108 -12.91 -18.79 -8.92
CA GLY A 108 -11.65 -18.59 -8.17
C GLY A 108 -10.53 -18.00 -9.02
N GLN A 109 -10.36 -18.54 -10.16
CA GLN A 109 -9.29 -18.04 -11.05
C GLN A 109 -9.54 -16.58 -11.44
N ARG A 110 -10.71 -16.25 -11.75
CA ARG A 110 -11.00 -14.85 -12.16
C ARG A 110 -10.82 -13.89 -10.97
N SER A 111 -11.28 -14.30 -9.83
CA SER A 111 -11.10 -13.43 -8.64
C SER A 111 -9.62 -13.23 -8.34
N ALA A 112 -8.86 -14.29 -8.49
CA ALA A 112 -7.41 -14.16 -8.29
C ALA A 112 -6.78 -13.19 -9.30
N GLU A 113 -7.19 -13.30 -10.53
CA GLU A 113 -6.65 -12.36 -11.55
C GLU A 113 -7.04 -10.92 -11.24
N LYS A 114 -8.26 -10.80 -10.84
CA LYS A 114 -8.66 -9.43 -10.46
C LYS A 114 -7.82 -8.90 -9.30
N LEU A 115 -7.65 -9.67 -8.30
CA LEU A 115 -6.82 -9.24 -7.15
C LEU A 115 -5.39 -8.91 -7.60
N LYS A 116 -4.88 -9.72 -8.49
CA LYS A 116 -3.54 -9.43 -9.01
C LYS A 116 -3.49 -8.05 -9.67
N ARG A 117 -4.50 -7.74 -10.36
CA ARG A 117 -4.54 -6.42 -11.02
C ARG A 117 -4.64 -5.28 -9.98
N LEU A 118 -5.40 -5.50 -9.02
CA LEU A 118 -5.53 -4.45 -8.00
C LEU A 118 -4.22 -4.27 -7.22
N VAL A 119 -3.54 -5.41 -7.03
CA VAL A 119 -2.24 -5.31 -6.32
C VAL A 119 -1.25 -4.51 -7.18
N GLU A 120 -1.32 -4.73 -8.45
CA GLU A 120 -0.43 -3.94 -9.33
C GLU A 120 -0.77 -2.44 -9.29
N LEU A 121 -1.97 -2.17 -9.34
CA LEU A 121 -2.37 -0.75 -9.23
C LEU A 121 -1.95 -0.17 -7.89
N PHE A 122 -2.07 -1.01 -6.85
CA PHE A 122 -1.62 -0.55 -5.52
C PHE A 122 -0.12 -0.27 -5.54
N ASP A 123 0.72 -1.10 -6.16
CA ASP A 123 2.17 -0.85 -6.29
C ASP A 123 2.44 0.45 -7.06
N MET A 124 1.70 0.60 -8.11
CA MET A 124 1.89 1.86 -8.86
C MET A 124 1.60 3.08 -7.97
N ALA A 125 0.53 3.03 -7.26
CA ALA A 125 0.17 4.18 -6.40
C ALA A 125 1.28 4.45 -5.37
N ASN A 126 1.84 3.39 -4.80
CA ASN A 126 2.92 3.60 -3.81
C ASN A 126 4.17 4.22 -4.45
N LEU A 127 4.42 3.73 -5.66
CA LEU A 127 5.59 4.30 -6.36
C LEU A 127 5.36 5.76 -6.74
N LEU A 128 4.16 6.05 -7.19
CA LEU A 128 3.87 7.45 -7.55
C LEU A 128 3.95 8.34 -6.30
N THR A 129 3.49 7.78 -5.17
CA THR A 129 3.57 8.58 -3.92
C THR A 129 5.04 8.83 -3.55
N ALA A 130 5.84 7.79 -3.73
CA ALA A 130 7.26 7.90 -3.35
C ALA A 130 7.99 8.96 -4.18
N ILE A 131 7.52 9.15 -5.44
CA ILE A 131 8.33 10.09 -6.25
C ILE A 131 7.62 11.44 -6.31
N GLY A 132 6.48 11.55 -5.52
CA GLY A 132 5.93 12.92 -5.33
C GLY A 132 4.84 13.21 -6.36
N LYS A 133 4.45 12.19 -7.17
CA LYS A 133 3.33 12.44 -8.11
C LYS A 133 1.99 12.15 -7.43
N TYR A 134 1.59 13.03 -6.52
CA TYR A 134 0.51 12.77 -5.55
C TYR A 134 -0.85 12.81 -6.24
N PRO A 135 -1.07 13.67 -7.21
CA PRO A 135 -2.39 13.66 -7.87
C PRO A 135 -2.67 12.33 -8.58
N GLU A 136 -1.63 11.83 -9.34
CA GLU A 136 -1.85 10.53 -10.02
C GLU A 136 -2.00 9.40 -8.99
N ALA A 137 -1.14 9.46 -7.92
CA ALA A 137 -1.27 8.41 -6.88
C ALA A 137 -2.67 8.44 -6.25
N TYR A 138 -3.21 9.64 -6.04
CA TYR A 138 -4.54 9.75 -5.42
C TYR A 138 -5.61 9.09 -6.30
N GLU A 139 -5.50 9.25 -7.63
CA GLU A 139 -6.52 8.63 -8.51
C GLU A 139 -6.41 7.11 -8.48
N CYS A 140 -5.17 6.63 -8.31
CA CYS A 140 -5.03 5.15 -8.22
C CYS A 140 -5.69 4.62 -6.95
N TYR A 141 -5.34 5.27 -5.80
CA TYR A 141 -5.90 4.78 -4.53
C TYR A 141 -7.43 4.95 -4.51
N ARG A 142 -7.93 6.06 -5.11
CA ARG A 142 -9.40 6.25 -5.16
C ARG A 142 -10.07 5.13 -5.95
N TYR A 143 -9.41 4.82 -7.09
CA TYR A 143 -9.97 3.70 -7.88
C TYR A 143 -9.95 2.40 -7.08
N LEU A 144 -8.83 2.12 -6.39
CA LEU A 144 -8.71 0.88 -5.60
C LEU A 144 -9.80 0.82 -4.52
N LEU A 145 -10.11 1.99 -4.00
CA LEU A 145 -11.11 2.02 -2.90
C LEU A 145 -12.49 1.67 -3.44
N MET A 146 -12.74 2.00 -4.66
CA MET A 146 -14.05 1.65 -5.23
C MET A 146 -14.17 0.14 -5.45
N GLN A 147 -13.02 -0.48 -5.45
CA GLN A 147 -13.08 -1.92 -5.79
C GLN A 147 -12.85 -2.76 -4.53
N TYR A 148 -11.91 -2.25 -3.72
CA TYR A 148 -11.51 -3.02 -2.54
C TYR A 148 -11.17 -2.04 -1.40
N GLN A 149 -11.96 -2.21 -0.36
CA GLN A 149 -11.77 -1.25 0.75
C GLN A 149 -10.86 -1.88 1.83
N SER A 150 -9.74 -0.99 2.19
CA SER A 150 -8.82 -1.47 3.31
C SER A 150 -8.30 -0.28 4.09
N ARG A 151 -8.13 -0.60 5.51
CA ARG A 151 -7.56 0.50 6.33
C ARG A 151 -6.29 1.07 5.69
N GLU A 152 -5.44 0.32 5.04
CA GLU A 152 -4.18 0.78 4.42
C GLU A 152 -4.44 1.74 3.24
N ILE A 153 -5.48 1.41 2.30
CA ILE A 153 -5.71 2.27 1.12
C ILE A 153 -6.25 3.62 1.62
N TYR A 154 -7.11 3.62 2.76
CA TYR A 154 -7.56 4.90 3.31
C TYR A 154 -6.37 5.69 3.88
N ASN A 155 -5.58 4.93 4.71
CA ASN A 155 -4.38 5.61 5.25
C ASN A 155 -3.52 6.20 4.13
N ASN A 156 -3.25 5.41 3.06
CA ASN A 156 -2.35 5.88 1.97
C ASN A 156 -2.99 6.99 1.15
N LEU A 157 -4.34 6.92 0.98
CA LEU A 157 -5.00 8.07 0.32
C LEU A 157 -4.83 9.34 1.16
N GLY A 158 -5.04 9.20 2.60
CA GLY A 158 -4.80 10.35 3.49
C GLY A 158 -3.35 10.83 3.40
N VAL A 159 -2.41 9.87 3.33
CA VAL A 159 -0.98 10.24 3.26
C VAL A 159 -0.72 11.01 1.97
N THR A 160 -1.32 10.51 0.85
CA THR A 160 -1.07 11.20 -0.44
C THR A 160 -1.64 12.62 -0.38
N ALA A 161 -2.81 12.77 0.15
CA ALA A 161 -3.39 14.13 0.27
C ALA A 161 -2.52 15.01 1.19
N LEU A 162 -2.10 14.40 2.37
CA LEU A 162 -1.24 15.15 3.31
C LEU A 162 0.07 15.57 2.64
N LEU A 163 0.71 14.62 1.88
CA LEU A 163 1.99 14.95 1.21
C LEU A 163 1.77 15.98 0.09
N ASP A 164 0.61 15.91 -0.54
CA ASP A 164 0.31 16.95 -1.55
C ASP A 164 0.13 18.33 -0.91
N ALA A 165 -0.38 18.28 0.28
CA ALA A 165 -0.58 19.57 0.97
C ALA A 165 0.78 20.21 1.34
N LEU A 166 1.74 19.39 1.58
CA LEU A 166 3.04 19.92 2.04
C LEU A 166 3.69 20.79 0.96
N ARG A 167 3.25 20.60 -0.29
CA ARG A 167 3.84 21.40 -1.39
C ARG A 167 3.47 22.88 -1.24
N TYR A 168 2.49 23.05 -0.35
CA TYR A 168 2.03 24.45 -0.25
C TYR A 168 2.65 25.10 0.99
N PHE A 169 3.55 24.35 1.68
CA PHE A 169 4.22 24.94 2.85
C PHE A 169 5.61 25.44 2.44
N SER A 170 6.05 26.61 2.95
CA SER A 170 7.42 27.10 2.66
C SER A 170 8.45 26.35 3.52
N GLY A 171 9.71 26.37 3.03
CA GLY A 171 10.80 25.73 3.79
C GLY A 171 10.85 26.23 5.25
N SER A 172 10.46 27.52 5.48
CA SER A 172 10.50 28.08 6.86
C SER A 172 9.37 27.51 7.72
N GLU A 173 8.34 26.99 7.04
CA GLU A 173 7.18 26.44 7.79
C GLU A 173 7.39 24.95 8.07
N LEU A 174 8.37 24.31 7.22
CA LEU A 174 8.63 22.87 7.41
C LEU A 174 10.13 22.65 7.64
N LYS A 175 10.50 22.93 8.83
CA LYS A 175 11.97 22.81 9.07
C LYS A 175 12.37 21.34 9.25
N PHE A 176 11.48 20.55 9.81
CA PHE A 176 11.87 19.17 10.12
C PHE A 176 11.19 18.22 9.12
N ARG A 177 11.83 16.99 9.04
CA ARG A 177 11.15 15.95 8.23
C ARG A 177 10.11 15.22 9.09
N ILE A 178 8.88 15.15 8.51
CA ILE A 178 7.73 14.65 9.29
C ILE A 178 7.58 13.14 9.03
N PRO A 179 7.34 12.27 10.09
CA PRO A 179 7.31 10.81 9.96
C PRO A 179 5.94 10.31 9.46
N VAL A 180 5.62 10.76 8.22
CA VAL A 180 4.36 10.27 7.64
C VAL A 180 4.59 8.85 7.11
N GLN A 181 3.65 7.84 7.53
CA GLN A 181 3.90 6.42 7.15
C GLN A 181 2.90 5.97 6.08
N LEU A 182 3.50 5.60 4.91
CA LEU A 182 2.75 5.00 3.80
C LEU A 182 2.63 3.48 4.01
N ASP A 183 1.38 2.94 4.01
CA ASP A 183 1.16 1.49 4.19
C ASP A 183 1.03 0.78 2.83
N LEU A 184 1.75 -0.27 2.62
CA LEU A 184 1.79 -0.97 1.32
C LEU A 184 0.71 -2.05 1.28
N GLU A 185 -0.44 -2.17 2.13
CA GLU A 185 -1.59 -3.08 2.03
C GLU A 185 -2.89 -2.34 2.39
N SER A 186 -4.23 -2.76 1.53
CA SER A 186 -5.26 -1.71 1.48
C SER A 186 -6.62 -2.29 1.97
N THR A 187 -7.76 -1.32 2.53
CA THR A 187 -9.21 -1.18 2.48
C THR A 187 -9.59 0.15 3.21
N GLY A 188 -10.78 0.88 2.95
CA GLY A 188 -11.87 1.81 2.62
C GLY A 188 -11.97 2.92 3.69
N SER A 189 -12.71 4.32 3.64
CA SER A 189 -13.86 5.18 3.30
C SER A 189 -13.51 6.64 3.56
N ARG A 190 -14.43 7.85 3.15
CA ARG A 190 -15.25 8.90 2.50
C ARG A 190 -15.20 10.17 3.35
N ASN A 191 -15.26 11.38 2.70
CA ASN A 191 -14.90 12.80 2.61
C ASN A 191 -16.16 13.66 2.73
N LEU A 192 -16.13 14.83 3.55
CA LEU A 192 -16.80 16.13 3.34
C LEU A 192 -15.82 17.28 3.58
N GLY A 193 -16.01 18.36 2.93
CA GLY A 193 -15.92 19.73 2.41
C GLY A 193 -15.47 20.72 3.50
N LEU A 194 -14.61 21.85 3.20
CA LEU A 194 -14.38 23.26 2.82
C LEU A 194 -13.06 23.72 3.45
N ILE A 195 -12.11 24.91 2.92
CA ILE A 195 -11.47 26.12 2.39
C ILE A 195 -10.07 26.23 3.04
N ASN A 196 -9.06 26.47 2.27
CA ASN A 196 -7.63 26.65 1.98
C ASN A 196 -7.03 25.32 1.48
N PRO A 197 -6.55 25.37 0.07
CA PRO A 197 -6.25 24.09 -0.59
C PRO A 197 -5.34 23.20 0.28
N ARG A 198 -4.39 23.83 1.09
CA ARG A 198 -3.57 22.95 1.96
C ARG A 198 -4.38 22.44 3.17
N ASP A 199 -5.22 23.27 3.88
CA ASP A 199 -6.03 22.82 5.04
C ASP A 199 -7.14 21.86 4.58
N GLN A 200 -7.53 22.10 3.35
CA GLN A 200 -8.57 21.18 2.82
C GLN A 200 -7.99 19.77 2.63
N MET A 201 -6.86 19.83 2.10
CA MET A 201 -6.25 18.50 1.85
C MET A 201 -5.89 17.81 3.17
N LEU A 202 -5.53 18.66 4.11
CA LEU A 202 -5.19 18.03 5.42
C LEU A 202 -6.45 17.54 6.12
N ASN A 203 -7.48 18.26 6.06
CA ASN A 203 -8.75 17.78 6.64
C ASN A 203 -9.27 16.54 5.90
N GLN A 204 -9.08 16.60 4.59
CA GLN A 204 -9.45 15.37 3.85
C GLN A 204 -8.60 14.18 4.32
N ALA A 205 -7.29 14.45 4.51
CA ALA A 205 -6.44 13.35 4.99
C ALA A 205 -6.95 12.82 6.33
N ILE A 206 -7.39 13.68 7.20
CA ILE A 206 -7.86 13.26 8.54
C ILE A 206 -9.10 12.39 8.40
N LEU A 207 -9.96 12.74 7.51
CA LEU A 207 -11.15 11.89 7.32
C LEU A 207 -10.76 10.48 6.86
N HIS A 208 -9.76 10.52 5.96
CA HIS A 208 -9.34 9.18 5.52
C HIS A 208 -8.69 8.40 6.66
N PHE A 209 -7.91 9.11 7.47
CA PHE A 209 -7.32 8.39 8.61
C PHE A 209 -8.40 7.90 9.58
N ASP A 210 -9.46 8.69 9.75
CA ASP A 210 -10.57 8.25 10.61
C ASP A 210 -11.24 6.99 10.04
N ALA A 211 -11.29 7.02 8.80
CA ALA A 211 -11.89 5.80 8.21
C ALA A 211 -11.00 4.57 8.44
N ALA A 212 -9.66 4.79 8.30
CA ALA A 212 -8.77 3.65 8.58
C ALA A 212 -8.89 3.20 10.03
N ILE A 213 -9.04 4.12 10.95
CA ILE A 213 -9.12 3.79 12.39
C ILE A 213 -10.45 3.09 12.68
N SER A 214 -11.46 3.57 12.09
CA SER A 214 -12.76 2.92 12.30
C SER A 214 -12.74 1.46 11.84
N MET A 215 -11.90 1.23 10.81
CA MET A 215 -11.85 -0.17 10.31
C MET A 215 -11.04 -1.06 11.27
N ASP A 216 -9.97 -0.50 11.74
CA ASP A 216 -9.13 -1.26 12.71
C ASP A 216 -8.59 -0.28 13.76
N PRO A 217 -9.17 -0.32 14.96
CA PRO A 217 -8.78 0.64 16.02
C PRO A 217 -7.33 0.42 16.49
N ASN A 218 -6.76 -0.74 16.17
CA ASN A 218 -5.35 -0.97 16.61
C ASN A 218 -4.37 -0.66 15.47
N TYR A 219 -4.96 -0.01 14.38
CA TYR A 219 -4.07 0.37 13.26
C TYR A 219 -3.33 1.68 13.60
N ALA A 220 -2.04 1.53 14.11
CA ALA A 220 -1.28 2.63 14.75
C ALA A 220 -0.84 3.67 13.71
N PRO A 221 -0.49 3.28 12.48
CA PRO A 221 -0.03 4.27 11.49
C PRO A 221 -1.11 5.33 11.23
N ALA A 222 -2.39 4.96 11.25
CA ALA A 222 -3.44 5.98 10.98
C ALA A 222 -3.50 7.03 12.08
N TYR A 223 -3.31 6.64 13.33
CA TYR A 223 -3.28 7.66 14.41
C TYR A 223 -2.07 8.58 14.27
N LEU A 224 -0.87 7.94 13.99
CA LEU A 224 0.33 8.79 13.83
C LEU A 224 0.16 9.79 12.68
N ASN A 225 -0.32 9.30 11.52
CA ASN A 225 -0.50 10.21 10.37
C ASN A 225 -1.54 11.29 10.68
N LYS A 226 -2.58 10.86 11.42
CA LYS A 226 -3.56 11.90 11.83
C LYS A 226 -2.90 12.95 12.73
N ALA A 227 -2.03 12.54 13.62
CA ALA A 227 -1.30 13.50 14.47
C ALA A 227 -0.45 14.44 13.61
N CYS A 228 0.19 13.89 12.57
CA CYS A 228 0.98 14.76 11.66
C CYS A 228 0.08 15.81 11.00
N ALA A 229 -1.12 15.35 10.58
CA ALA A 229 -2.03 16.31 9.92
C ALA A 229 -2.43 17.42 10.89
N TYR A 230 -2.74 17.09 12.16
CA TYR A 230 -3.12 18.13 13.13
C TYR A 230 -1.94 19.07 13.42
N MET A 231 -0.73 18.44 13.47
CA MET A 231 0.44 19.33 13.65
C MET A 231 0.52 20.35 12.52
N LEU A 232 0.26 19.88 11.30
CA LEU A 232 0.39 20.78 10.14
C LEU A 232 -0.76 21.79 10.11
N LEU A 233 -1.83 21.47 10.74
CA LEU A 233 -2.95 22.43 10.82
C LEU A 233 -2.71 23.42 11.96
N GLY A 234 -1.56 23.15 12.70
CA GLY A 234 -1.22 24.11 13.77
C GLY A 234 -1.93 23.74 15.08
N ASP A 235 -2.57 22.62 15.11
CA ASP A 235 -3.26 22.20 16.35
C ASP A 235 -2.34 21.27 17.15
N ALA A 236 -1.41 21.83 17.93
CA ALA A 236 -0.36 21.07 18.63
C ALA A 236 -0.97 20.18 19.72
N GLY A 237 -2.11 20.65 20.36
CA GLY A 237 -2.78 19.84 21.40
C GLY A 237 -3.23 18.47 20.88
N ARG A 238 -3.98 18.54 19.76
CA ARG A 238 -4.46 17.25 19.21
C ARG A 238 -3.31 16.42 18.63
N ALA A 239 -2.36 17.16 18.05
CA ALA A 239 -1.22 16.39 17.52
C ALA A 239 -0.51 15.63 18.65
N ARG A 240 -0.34 16.20 19.78
CA ARG A 240 0.36 15.50 20.89
C ARG A 240 -0.50 14.37 21.44
N PHE A 241 -1.77 14.69 21.59
CA PHE A 241 -2.66 13.65 22.10
C PHE A 241 -2.65 12.41 21.20
N TYR A 242 -2.84 12.66 19.89
CA TYR A 242 -2.91 11.47 19.01
C TYR A 242 -1.55 10.78 18.91
N ALA A 243 -0.45 11.54 18.91
CA ALA A 243 0.88 10.90 18.78
C ALA A 243 1.28 10.24 20.10
N GLY A 244 1.07 10.85 21.26
CA GLY A 244 1.67 10.43 22.53
C GLY A 244 0.75 9.44 23.26
N THR A 245 -0.56 9.42 22.70
CA THR A 245 -1.47 8.54 23.46
C THR A 245 -2.08 7.50 22.50
N GLU A 246 -2.79 7.98 21.44
CA GLU A 246 -3.54 7.01 20.62
C GLU A 246 -2.61 6.18 19.73
N ALA A 247 -1.58 6.85 19.16
CA ALA A 247 -0.71 6.10 18.23
C ALA A 247 0.14 5.10 19.00
N ILE A 248 0.62 5.45 20.14
CA ILE A 248 1.51 4.55 20.89
C ILE A 248 0.71 3.37 21.45
N GLU A 249 -0.51 3.72 21.99
CA GLU A 249 -1.34 2.60 22.50
C GLU A 249 -1.69 1.61 21.37
N ALA A 250 -2.13 2.17 20.27
CA ALA A 250 -2.46 1.27 19.14
C ALA A 250 -1.23 0.48 18.67
N ALA A 251 -0.09 1.16 18.70
CA ALA A 251 1.14 0.47 18.24
C ALA A 251 1.46 -0.72 19.16
N LYS A 252 1.25 -0.56 20.45
CA LYS A 252 1.55 -1.68 21.38
C LYS A 252 0.55 -2.82 21.19
N LYS A 253 -0.63 -2.41 20.97
CA LYS A 253 -1.66 -3.46 20.81
C LYS A 253 -1.58 -4.12 19.43
N GLY A 254 -1.23 -3.28 18.44
CA GLY A 254 -1.35 -3.77 17.05
C GLY A 254 0.02 -4.26 16.55
N GLY A 255 1.10 -4.15 17.45
CA GLY A 255 2.44 -4.64 17.06
C GLY A 255 3.09 -3.75 15.99
N TYR A 256 3.17 -2.42 16.23
CA TYR A 256 3.79 -1.48 15.27
C TYR A 256 4.93 -0.74 15.98
N PRO A 257 6.05 -1.35 16.21
CA PRO A 257 7.14 -0.74 17.00
C PRO A 257 7.76 0.47 16.28
N LYS A 258 7.79 0.32 14.93
CA LYS A 258 8.32 1.51 14.23
C LYS A 258 7.40 2.73 14.41
N THR A 259 6.06 2.52 14.37
CA THR A 259 5.14 3.66 14.61
C THR A 259 5.37 4.27 15.98
N GLU A 260 5.67 3.45 16.95
CA GLU A 260 5.98 4.00 18.28
C GLU A 260 7.19 4.93 18.23
N THR A 261 8.21 4.43 17.56
CA THR A 261 9.41 5.28 17.41
C THR A 261 9.09 6.57 16.64
N ASP A 262 8.31 6.42 15.54
CA ASP A 262 8.00 7.61 14.71
C ASP A 262 7.09 8.60 15.48
N ALA A 263 6.25 8.04 16.36
CA ALA A 263 5.42 8.97 17.19
C ALA A 263 6.32 9.78 18.12
N ALA A 264 7.37 9.17 18.66
CA ALA A 264 8.32 9.92 19.51
C ALA A 264 9.05 11.02 18.72
N ILE A 265 9.37 10.65 17.46
CA ILE A 265 10.02 11.68 16.61
C ILE A 265 9.07 12.86 16.39
N LEU A 266 7.73 12.56 16.12
CA LEU A 266 6.78 13.67 15.92
C LEU A 266 6.68 14.51 17.20
N LEU A 267 6.70 13.89 18.37
CA LEU A 267 6.62 14.67 19.63
C LEU A 267 7.88 15.53 19.79
N GLY A 268 9.04 14.94 19.41
CA GLY A 268 10.28 15.75 19.40
C GLY A 268 10.15 16.99 18.50
N ILE A 269 9.54 16.78 17.31
CA ILE A 269 9.36 17.94 16.40
C ILE A 269 8.46 18.98 17.07
N LEU A 270 7.40 18.54 17.74
CA LEU A 270 6.49 19.49 18.41
C LEU A 270 7.21 20.20 19.55
N ASP A 271 8.13 19.48 20.28
CA ASP A 271 8.92 20.14 21.34
C ASP A 271 9.86 21.21 20.75
N ALA A 272 10.45 20.84 19.63
CA ALA A 272 11.34 21.84 19.00
C ALA A 272 10.55 23.08 18.60
N GLN A 273 9.28 22.89 18.04
CA GLN A 273 8.47 24.05 17.62
C GLN A 273 8.08 24.91 18.81
N ALA A 274 8.00 24.22 19.98
CA ALA A 274 7.60 24.96 21.20
C ALA A 274 8.82 25.60 21.86
N GLY A 275 10.03 25.42 21.30
CA GLY A 275 11.24 26.05 21.84
C GLY A 275 11.91 25.16 22.88
N GLU A 276 11.32 23.97 23.09
CA GLU A 276 11.99 23.03 24.03
C GLU A 276 13.06 22.20 23.31
N THR A 277 14.22 22.78 23.05
CA THR A 277 15.24 22.22 22.14
C THR A 277 15.94 21.02 22.80
N GLU A 278 16.14 21.08 24.11
CA GLU A 278 16.85 19.96 24.75
C GLU A 278 15.98 18.69 24.78
N LYS A 279 14.68 18.96 25.01
CA LYS A 279 13.77 17.77 24.97
C LYS A 279 13.71 17.17 23.56
N ALA A 280 13.66 18.01 22.58
CA ALA A 280 13.64 17.50 21.19
C ALA A 280 14.93 16.74 20.86
N LYS A 281 16.02 17.34 21.27
CA LYS A 281 17.32 16.69 20.97
C LYS A 281 17.38 15.29 21.60
N THR A 282 16.98 15.18 22.85
CA THR A 282 17.01 13.88 23.51
C THR A 282 16.12 12.86 22.80
N ALA A 283 14.99 13.35 22.44
CA ALA A 283 14.07 12.43 21.73
C ALA A 283 14.68 11.97 20.39
N PHE A 284 15.24 12.93 19.62
CA PHE A 284 15.81 12.54 18.32
C PHE A 284 17.01 11.60 18.54
N GLN A 285 17.82 11.83 19.58
CA GLN A 285 19.01 10.98 19.80
C GLN A 285 18.60 9.57 20.19
N LYS A 286 17.69 9.57 21.04
CA LYS A 286 17.20 8.23 21.44
C LYS A 286 16.68 7.44 20.23
N ALA A 287 15.85 8.06 19.40
CA ALA A 287 15.30 7.35 18.23
C ALA A 287 16.41 7.03 17.22
N ALA A 288 17.36 7.95 17.09
CA ALA A 288 18.49 7.67 16.16
C ALA A 288 19.31 6.49 16.66
N ASN A 289 19.53 6.39 17.96
CA ASN A 289 20.32 5.28 18.50
C ASN A 289 19.58 3.95 18.34
N ALA A 290 18.28 4.13 18.20
CA ALA A 290 17.49 2.91 17.97
C ALA A 290 17.42 2.56 16.49
N GLY A 291 18.15 3.33 15.69
CA GLY A 291 18.31 2.94 14.26
C GLY A 291 17.42 3.77 13.33
N SER A 292 16.75 4.83 13.87
CA SER A 292 15.89 5.64 12.97
C SER A 292 16.72 6.66 12.18
N ALA A 293 16.74 6.49 10.85
CA ALA A 293 17.47 7.45 10.00
C ALA A 293 16.78 8.82 10.00
N LEU A 294 15.44 8.71 10.02
CA LEU A 294 14.68 9.98 10.04
C LEU A 294 15.04 10.81 11.28
N ALA A 295 15.17 10.17 12.44
CA ALA A 295 15.52 10.91 13.66
C ALA A 295 16.94 11.51 13.55
N ALA A 296 17.86 10.74 12.94
CA ALA A 296 19.23 11.26 12.76
C ALA A 296 19.22 12.53 11.89
N ILE A 297 18.39 12.48 10.86
CA ILE A 297 18.31 13.67 9.98
C ILE A 297 17.72 14.85 10.75
N ASN A 298 16.66 14.54 11.48
CA ASN A 298 16.05 15.67 12.22
C ASN A 298 16.98 16.18 13.31
N LEU A 299 17.76 15.33 13.87
CA LEU A 299 18.77 15.79 14.85
C LEU A 299 19.79 16.72 14.18
N ASN A 300 20.22 16.35 12.98
CA ASN A 300 21.14 17.24 12.26
C ASN A 300 20.50 18.60 11.95
N ILE A 301 19.22 18.50 11.56
CA ILE A 301 18.54 19.78 11.25
C ILE A 301 18.46 20.63 12.52
N LEU A 302 18.11 19.95 13.68
CA LEU A 302 17.99 20.72 14.94
C LEU A 302 19.32 21.36 15.32
N LEU A 303 20.43 20.72 14.87
CA LEU A 303 21.77 21.23 15.25
C LEU A 303 22.32 22.12 14.13
N ASN A 304 21.48 22.43 13.13
CA ASN A 304 21.85 23.28 11.99
C ASN A 304 22.99 22.68 11.17
N GLN A 305 22.99 21.37 11.11
CA GLN A 305 23.90 20.65 10.19
C GLN A 305 23.19 20.24 8.91
N PRO A 306 23.96 20.31 7.67
CA PRO A 306 23.28 20.02 6.41
C PRO A 306 22.77 18.56 6.36
N PRO A 307 21.56 18.41 5.84
CA PRO A 307 21.04 17.05 5.67
C PRO A 307 21.70 16.34 4.49
N GLY A 308 22.71 15.42 4.77
CA GLY A 308 23.32 14.64 3.68
C GLY A 308 22.58 14.82 2.34
N ALA A 309 23.34 14.71 1.16
CA ALA A 309 22.72 14.93 -0.18
C ALA A 309 23.07 13.74 -1.09
N GLU A 310 22.18 13.70 -2.10
CA GLU A 310 22.41 12.64 -3.11
C GLU A 310 23.74 12.88 -3.84
N ILE A 311 24.42 11.73 -4.08
CA ILE A 311 25.66 11.82 -4.88
C ILE A 311 25.33 11.86 -6.37
N ALA A 312 25.83 12.95 -7.06
CA ALA A 312 25.53 13.10 -8.51
C ALA A 312 26.40 12.15 -9.34
N ASP A 313 25.86 11.89 -10.49
CA ASP A 313 26.72 11.12 -11.41
C ASP A 313 28.01 11.88 -11.74
N ALA A 314 29.21 11.14 -11.67
CA ALA A 314 30.48 11.78 -12.07
C ALA A 314 30.40 12.33 -13.51
N ALA A 315 30.80 13.57 -13.74
CA ALA A 315 30.82 14.32 -15.02
C ALA A 315 31.51 13.50 -16.11
N GLY A 316 30.69 12.48 -16.80
CA GLY A 316 31.24 12.09 -18.12
C GLY A 316 30.89 10.63 -18.43
N LEU A 317 29.86 9.90 -17.71
CA LEU A 317 29.02 8.81 -18.28
C LEU A 317 27.87 8.50 -17.31
N PRO A 318 26.66 8.93 -17.71
CA PRO A 318 25.54 8.58 -16.83
C PRO A 318 25.42 7.06 -16.64
N ARG A 319 25.69 6.64 -15.38
CA ARG A 319 25.39 5.21 -15.13
C ARG A 319 23.89 4.94 -15.29
N VAL A 320 23.62 4.43 -16.47
CA VAL A 320 22.19 4.21 -16.82
C VAL A 320 21.71 2.93 -16.10
N GLU A 321 20.62 3.14 -15.35
CA GLU A 321 20.06 1.94 -14.66
C GLU A 321 19.38 1.02 -15.68
N ARG A 322 19.70 -0.27 -15.41
CA ARG A 322 19.05 -1.26 -16.30
C ARG A 322 18.46 -2.40 -15.46
N ILE A 323 17.24 -2.75 -15.83
CA ILE A 323 16.62 -3.98 -15.29
C ILE A 323 16.23 -4.89 -16.46
N ASP A 324 16.82 -6.11 -16.30
CA ASP A 324 16.62 -7.11 -17.37
C ASP A 324 17.24 -6.62 -18.68
N GLY A 325 18.37 -5.93 -18.47
CA GLY A 325 19.20 -5.54 -19.65
C GLY A 325 18.62 -4.34 -20.39
N LYS A 326 17.48 -3.75 -19.87
CA LYS A 326 16.87 -2.65 -20.66
C LYS A 326 16.83 -1.38 -19.78
N SER A 327 17.15 -0.23 -20.49
CA SER A 327 16.93 1.07 -19.81
C SER A 327 15.51 1.56 -20.09
N LEU A 328 15.07 2.55 -19.24
CA LEU A 328 13.69 3.06 -19.45
C LEU A 328 13.60 3.85 -20.75
N ALA A 329 14.73 4.51 -21.16
CA ALA A 329 14.72 5.22 -22.47
C ALA A 329 14.46 4.23 -23.62
N GLU A 330 15.13 3.04 -23.50
CA GLU A 330 14.91 2.02 -24.56
C GLU A 330 13.47 1.49 -24.51
N ILE A 331 12.95 1.37 -23.34
CA ILE A 331 11.57 0.83 -23.23
C ILE A 331 10.58 1.86 -23.79
N GLU A 332 10.79 3.04 -23.48
CA GLU A 332 9.86 4.10 -23.94
C GLU A 332 9.79 4.14 -25.48
N GLU A 333 10.86 3.90 -26.22
CA GLU A 333 10.86 3.95 -27.70
C GLU A 333 9.99 2.84 -28.29
N THR A 334 9.88 1.79 -27.51
CA THR A 334 9.12 0.67 -28.10
C THR A 334 7.88 0.37 -27.24
N LEU A 335 7.52 1.40 -26.41
CA LEU A 335 6.46 1.12 -25.41
C LEU A 335 5.14 0.82 -26.15
N ALA A 336 4.72 -0.45 -25.84
CA ALA A 336 3.37 -0.80 -26.34
C ALA A 336 2.45 -1.12 -25.16
N VAL A 337 1.24 -0.36 -25.18
CA VAL A 337 0.32 -0.62 -24.04
C VAL A 337 -0.82 -1.53 -24.52
N ASP A 338 -1.11 -2.53 -23.68
CA ASP A 338 -2.24 -3.44 -23.96
C ASP A 338 -3.56 -2.82 -23.43
N PRO A 339 -4.39 -2.47 -24.42
CA PRO A 339 -5.62 -1.78 -23.99
C PRO A 339 -6.47 -2.68 -23.06
N LYS A 340 -6.32 -3.99 -23.18
CA LYS A 340 -7.12 -4.88 -22.32
C LYS A 340 -6.56 -4.92 -20.89
N ARG A 341 -5.38 -4.37 -20.75
CA ARG A 341 -4.79 -4.32 -19.38
C ARG A 341 -4.55 -2.87 -18.95
N SER A 342 -5.53 -2.11 -19.37
CA SER A 342 -5.46 -0.68 -19.00
C SER A 342 -6.69 -0.31 -18.16
N VAL A 343 -6.33 0.45 -17.16
CA VAL A 343 -7.44 0.92 -16.30
C VAL A 343 -7.52 2.46 -16.39
N GLU A 344 -8.76 2.83 -16.77
CA GLU A 344 -8.97 4.31 -16.76
C GLU A 344 -9.35 4.78 -15.34
N LEU A 345 -8.39 5.56 -14.80
CA LEU A 345 -8.60 5.92 -13.37
C LEU A 345 -9.45 7.17 -13.24
N SER A 346 -9.40 8.13 -14.27
CA SER A 346 -10.20 9.37 -14.38
C SER A 346 -10.18 9.85 -15.85
N ALA A 347 -10.76 11.11 -15.98
CA ALA A 347 -10.82 11.64 -17.37
C ALA A 347 -9.42 11.83 -17.96
N HIS A 348 -8.44 12.00 -17.02
CA HIS A 348 -7.14 12.36 -17.63
C HIS A 348 -6.05 11.41 -17.18
N VAL A 349 -6.34 10.39 -16.33
CA VAL A 349 -5.25 9.53 -15.83
C VAL A 349 -5.61 8.07 -16.17
N ALA A 350 -4.56 7.45 -16.78
CA ALA A 350 -4.77 6.02 -17.09
C ALA A 350 -3.53 5.23 -16.62
N PHE A 351 -3.90 4.07 -16.18
CA PHE A 351 -2.83 3.13 -15.80
C PHE A 351 -2.85 1.90 -16.72
N HIS A 352 -1.61 1.68 -17.14
CA HIS A 352 -1.52 0.53 -18.07
C HIS A 352 -0.72 -0.59 -17.38
N GLN A 353 -1.51 -1.63 -17.12
CA GLN A 353 -0.92 -2.81 -16.43
C GLN A 353 -0.17 -3.71 -17.41
N ASN A 354 1.04 -3.17 -17.83
CA ASN A 354 1.76 -3.82 -18.96
C ASN A 354 2.32 -5.18 -18.52
N PRO A 355 2.75 -6.21 -19.66
CA PRO A 355 3.24 -7.57 -19.42
C PRO A 355 4.68 -7.59 -18.91
N LYS A 356 4.97 -8.41 -17.90
CA LYS A 356 6.32 -8.73 -17.37
C LYS A 356 7.41 -8.53 -18.44
N GLN A 357 8.38 -7.69 -18.22
CA GLN A 357 9.52 -7.47 -19.14
C GLN A 357 10.60 -8.54 -18.92
N GLY A 358 10.43 -9.33 -17.80
CA GLY A 358 11.30 -10.46 -17.42
C GLY A 358 10.64 -11.31 -16.33
N GLU A 359 11.34 -12.41 -15.95
CA GLU A 359 10.77 -13.39 -14.98
C GLU A 359 10.58 -12.75 -13.60
N LYS A 360 11.45 -11.70 -13.29
CA LYS A 360 11.34 -11.19 -11.90
C LYS A 360 11.35 -9.66 -11.89
N SER A 361 10.82 -9.02 -12.98
CA SER A 361 10.67 -7.55 -12.99
C SER A 361 9.41 -7.18 -13.78
N ARG A 362 9.01 -5.92 -13.41
CA ARG A 362 7.73 -5.52 -14.03
C ARG A 362 7.77 -4.03 -14.40
N LEU A 363 6.96 -3.77 -15.44
CA LEU A 363 6.88 -2.36 -15.90
C LEU A 363 5.49 -1.79 -15.57
N PHE A 364 5.60 -0.56 -14.94
CA PHE A 364 4.36 0.20 -14.68
C PHE A 364 4.33 1.47 -15.53
N VAL A 365 3.05 1.69 -16.14
CA VAL A 365 2.95 2.92 -16.99
C VAL A 365 1.71 3.69 -16.56
N CYS A 366 2.04 4.96 -16.22
CA CYS A 366 0.92 5.88 -15.93
C CYS A 366 0.94 7.07 -16.89
N GLN A 367 -0.31 7.28 -17.41
CA GLN A 367 -0.42 8.41 -18.36
C GLN A 367 -1.39 9.45 -17.82
N ASN A 368 -0.87 10.68 -17.91
CA ASN A 368 -1.75 11.82 -17.57
C ASN A 368 -1.91 12.76 -18.78
N THR A 369 -3.11 12.74 -19.31
CA THR A 369 -3.33 13.49 -20.57
C THR A 369 -3.45 14.99 -20.31
N ARG A 370 -3.69 15.39 -19.13
CA ARG A 370 -3.77 16.84 -18.83
C ARG A 370 -2.39 17.48 -18.84
N THR A 371 -1.38 16.72 -18.39
CA THR A 371 -0.03 17.31 -18.34
C THR A 371 0.85 16.69 -19.43
N ASP A 372 0.28 15.78 -20.18
CA ASP A 372 1.03 15.04 -21.21
C ASP A 372 2.19 14.24 -20.61
N ALA A 373 2.00 13.93 -19.30
CA ALA A 373 3.07 13.17 -18.62
C ALA A 373 2.87 11.66 -18.84
N VAL A 374 4.07 10.97 -19.15
CA VAL A 374 4.11 9.48 -19.12
C VAL A 374 5.14 9.04 -18.07
N ILE A 375 4.53 8.40 -17.05
CA ILE A 375 5.43 8.02 -15.95
C ILE A 375 5.65 6.50 -16.02
N LEU A 376 7.02 6.12 -16.01
CA LEU A 376 7.35 4.68 -16.14
C LEU A 376 8.13 4.23 -14.90
N PHE A 377 7.65 3.06 -14.49
CA PHE A 377 8.49 2.38 -13.48
C PHE A 377 8.90 1.00 -13.98
N HIS A 378 10.15 0.70 -13.74
CA HIS A 378 10.62 -0.69 -13.91
C HIS A 378 11.07 -1.24 -12.55
N LEU A 379 10.23 -2.10 -12.04
CA LEU A 379 10.38 -2.51 -10.64
C LEU A 379 10.86 -3.97 -10.57
N THR A 380 11.84 -4.17 -9.64
CA THR A 380 12.30 -5.55 -9.45
C THR A 380 11.34 -6.29 -8.51
N GLU A 381 11.26 -7.66 -8.71
CA GLU A 381 10.42 -8.50 -7.81
C GLU A 381 11.33 -9.28 -6.85
N PRO A 382 10.69 -9.74 -5.73
CA PRO A 382 11.50 -10.56 -4.81
C PRO A 382 12.22 -11.69 -5.56
N GLY A 383 13.54 -11.82 -5.17
CA GLY A 383 14.33 -12.91 -5.80
C GLY A 383 15.12 -12.43 -7.02
N TYR A 384 14.96 -11.09 -7.31
CA TYR A 384 15.73 -10.56 -8.46
C TYR A 384 17.23 -10.56 -8.14
N THR A 385 18.10 -10.97 -9.13
CA THR A 385 19.55 -11.15 -8.79
C THR A 385 20.37 -10.04 -9.42
N GLY A 386 19.72 -9.29 -10.37
CA GLY A 386 20.49 -8.17 -10.97
C GLY A 386 20.78 -7.05 -9.96
N LYS A 387 21.81 -6.24 -10.32
CA LYS A 387 22.20 -5.13 -9.41
C LYS A 387 22.05 -3.79 -10.14
N THR A 388 21.99 -2.73 -9.26
CA THR A 388 21.92 -1.38 -9.85
C THR A 388 23.24 -1.03 -10.54
N ALA A 389 23.27 0.10 -11.21
CA ALA A 389 24.51 0.55 -11.90
C ALA A 389 25.63 0.81 -10.89
N ARG A 390 25.20 0.98 -9.65
CA ARG A 390 26.26 1.24 -8.65
C ARG A 390 26.41 0.04 -7.72
N LEU A 391 26.04 -1.13 -8.20
CA LEU A 391 26.32 -2.46 -7.64
C LEU A 391 25.56 -2.69 -6.32
N ILE A 392 24.37 -2.05 -6.30
CA ILE A 392 23.50 -2.36 -5.14
C ILE A 392 22.49 -3.44 -5.56
N GLY A 393 22.45 -4.50 -4.75
CA GLY A 393 21.49 -5.59 -5.02
C GLY A 393 20.62 -5.87 -3.80
N LEU A 394 19.60 -6.78 -4.04
CA LEU A 394 18.70 -7.14 -2.92
C LEU A 394 19.51 -7.66 -1.74
N GLY A 395 19.12 -7.20 -0.45
CA GLY A 395 19.83 -7.62 0.78
C GLY A 395 20.80 -6.54 1.27
N SER A 396 21.23 -5.69 0.29
CA SER A 396 22.12 -4.59 0.74
C SER A 396 21.46 -3.74 1.82
N ASP A 397 22.34 -3.41 2.81
CA ASP A 397 21.75 -2.58 3.90
C ASP A 397 21.80 -1.09 3.53
N ARG A 398 21.05 -0.31 4.25
CA ARG A 398 20.87 1.14 3.97
C ARG A 398 22.23 1.84 3.89
N SER A 399 23.15 1.47 4.78
CA SER A 399 24.46 2.15 4.77
C SER A 399 25.17 1.94 3.42
N ALA A 400 25.07 0.73 2.88
CA ALA A 400 25.65 0.48 1.55
C ALA A 400 25.01 1.36 0.47
N ILE A 401 23.75 1.55 0.59
CA ILE A 401 23.05 2.37 -0.42
C ILE A 401 23.48 3.84 -0.28
N VAL A 402 23.55 4.29 0.96
CA VAL A 402 23.89 5.72 1.18
C VAL A 402 25.35 5.96 0.75
N LYS A 403 26.18 4.98 0.96
CA LYS A 403 27.57 5.11 0.48
C LYS A 403 27.62 5.24 -1.05
N ALA A 404 26.72 4.50 -1.68
CA ALA A 404 26.77 4.50 -3.16
C ALA A 404 26.01 5.68 -3.75
N TYR A 405 24.93 6.06 -3.07
CA TYR A 405 24.05 7.02 -3.77
C TYR A 405 23.91 8.30 -2.93
N GLY A 406 24.56 8.33 -1.72
CA GLY A 406 24.29 9.46 -0.81
C GLY A 406 22.91 9.36 -0.14
N GLU A 407 22.61 10.51 0.55
CA GLU A 407 21.28 10.53 1.19
C GLU A 407 20.18 10.90 0.18
N PRO A 408 19.07 10.18 0.26
CA PRO A 408 18.00 10.45 -0.72
C PRO A 408 17.37 11.83 -0.51
N SER A 409 16.86 12.30 -1.67
CA SER A 409 16.16 13.61 -1.59
C SER A 409 14.86 13.48 -0.79
N ARG A 410 14.33 12.28 -0.78
CA ARG A 410 13.05 12.06 -0.08
C ARG A 410 13.03 10.62 0.48
N THR A 411 12.48 10.58 1.72
CA THR A 411 12.26 9.23 2.29
C THR A 411 10.79 9.09 2.71
N VAL A 412 10.22 7.98 2.26
CA VAL A 412 8.84 7.70 2.69
C VAL A 412 8.90 6.58 3.75
N GLU A 413 8.31 7.01 5.00
CA GLU A 413 8.29 5.98 6.07
C GLU A 413 7.14 4.99 5.86
N THR A 414 7.46 3.63 6.14
CA THR A 414 6.40 2.60 6.17
C THR A 414 6.43 1.86 7.51
N PRO A 415 5.33 1.32 7.92
CA PRO A 415 5.37 0.57 9.19
C PRO A 415 6.36 -0.60 9.14
N LEU A 416 6.69 -1.01 7.91
CA LEU A 416 7.57 -2.19 7.81
C LEU A 416 8.88 -1.83 7.11
N GLY A 417 9.25 -0.62 7.21
CA GLY A 417 10.55 -0.23 6.61
C GLY A 417 10.49 1.22 6.11
N GLN A 418 11.16 1.36 4.84
CA GLN A 418 11.15 2.73 4.27
C GLN A 418 11.44 2.65 2.76
N ILE A 419 11.00 3.67 2.11
CA ILE A 419 11.36 3.83 0.68
C ILE A 419 12.29 5.04 0.54
N MET A 420 13.48 4.67 0.02
CA MET A 420 14.43 5.76 -0.30
C MET A 420 14.28 6.19 -1.76
N ALA A 421 13.84 7.46 -1.90
CA ALA A 421 13.57 7.96 -3.27
C ALA A 421 14.62 8.97 -3.70
N TYR A 422 15.32 8.53 -4.82
CA TYR A 422 16.30 9.43 -5.47
C TYR A 422 15.71 9.99 -6.77
N GLN A 423 16.46 10.69 -7.47
CA GLN A 423 15.90 11.40 -8.65
C GLN A 423 15.47 10.41 -9.73
N LYS A 424 16.21 9.27 -9.79
CA LYS A 424 15.83 8.40 -10.94
C LYS A 424 15.71 6.94 -10.47
N ILE A 425 15.81 6.76 -9.12
CA ILE A 425 15.75 5.36 -8.67
C ILE A 425 15.15 5.34 -7.25
N LEU A 426 14.46 4.24 -6.97
CA LEU A 426 13.89 4.04 -5.64
C LEU A 426 14.42 2.74 -5.03
N PHE A 427 14.62 2.79 -3.67
CA PHE A 427 14.98 1.57 -2.94
C PHE A 427 13.93 1.31 -1.86
N ILE A 428 13.41 0.07 -1.86
CA ILE A 428 12.42 -0.31 -0.82
C ILE A 428 13.10 -1.23 0.20
N LEU A 429 13.05 -0.79 1.46
CA LEU A 429 13.82 -1.51 2.50
C LEU A 429 12.85 -2.11 3.51
N ASP A 430 13.27 -3.29 4.07
CA ASP A 430 12.41 -3.94 5.09
C ASP A 430 12.74 -3.38 6.49
N PRO A 431 12.14 -3.85 7.51
CA PRO A 431 12.28 -3.26 8.86
C PRO A 431 13.72 -3.36 9.37
N LYS A 432 14.47 -4.30 8.76
CA LYS A 432 15.87 -4.38 9.22
C LYS A 432 16.78 -3.48 8.37
N GLY A 433 16.11 -2.75 7.47
CA GLY A 433 16.91 -1.82 6.63
C GLY A 433 17.59 -2.52 5.45
N GLN A 434 17.06 -3.71 5.15
CA GLN A 434 17.63 -4.42 3.99
C GLN A 434 16.78 -4.20 2.73
N LEU A 435 17.60 -4.10 1.64
CA LEU A 435 16.92 -3.80 0.36
C LEU A 435 16.13 -5.04 -0.10
N THR A 436 14.86 -4.79 -0.41
CA THR A 436 14.03 -5.94 -0.86
C THR A 436 13.65 -5.77 -2.33
N ARG A 437 13.50 -4.55 -2.71
CA ARG A 437 13.21 -4.26 -4.13
C ARG A 437 13.77 -2.89 -4.50
N TRP A 438 14.03 -2.69 -5.84
CA TRP A 438 14.35 -1.32 -6.29
C TRP A 438 13.77 -1.08 -7.69
N ALA A 439 13.52 0.21 -7.95
CA ALA A 439 12.91 0.55 -9.24
C ALA A 439 13.62 1.79 -9.84
N ASN A 440 13.81 1.67 -11.22
CA ASN A 440 14.12 2.96 -11.90
C ASN A 440 12.86 3.55 -12.56
N PHE A 441 12.95 4.98 -12.63
CA PHE A 441 11.70 5.60 -13.14
C PHE A 441 12.08 6.82 -13.99
N GLN A 442 11.14 7.27 -14.92
CA GLN A 442 11.34 8.47 -15.76
C GLN A 442 9.97 9.10 -16.08
#